data_AF-A0A1G8VQF5-F1
#
_entry.id   AF-A0A1G8VQF5-F1
#
_cell.length_a   1.000
_cell.length_b   1.000
_cell.length_c   1.000
_cell.angle_alpha   90.00
_cell.angle_beta   90.00
_cell.angle_gamma   90.00
#
_symmetry.space_group_name_H-M   'P 1'
#
loop_
_entity.id
_entity.type
_entity.pdbx_description
1 polymer ?
#
loop_
_entity_poly.entity_id
_entity_poly.type
_entity_poly.pdbx_seq_one_letter_code
_entity_poly.pdbx_strand_id
1 'polypeptide(L)'
;MMVGHAALAFALAAWAAAILGLSRERALAVGVAAGAFAAVPDVDMGYAVVGLARAFQDGGSFPEVFWETGNVVHRGVTHSLLVGGVTATLFGLVAYRGRLRLAGVVGLCSLVVGAIPVLGWLEATVMVIFVAAGLAVALTSRWMGLSPRATLAAALVGVLSHPFGDMFTGTAPELLYPLDVHLLPQRLLLSSDPTLHLLGTFGLELTAIWLAAAVYLHLNGRHVLGYVHRRAVLGAGYVGAVLALPPPTLSVSYHFVFSVLAVGLVGVVDLPVPDLRSPKSRRGVAVTGLAAVTIAWLTYIVGYLLVA
;
A
#
# COMPACT_ATOMS: atom_id res chain seq x y z
N MET A 1 5.97 0.32 -3.21
CA MET A 1 4.69 -0.30 -3.64
C MET A 1 3.54 0.55 -3.13
N MET A 2 2.61 0.98 -3.99
CA MET A 2 1.63 2.02 -3.59
C MET A 2 0.46 1.49 -2.75
N VAL A 3 -0.11 0.32 -3.09
CA VAL A 3 -1.33 -0.19 -2.42
C VAL A 3 -1.23 -1.67 -2.05
N GLY A 4 -0.36 -2.43 -2.72
CA GLY A 4 -0.25 -3.88 -2.55
C GLY A 4 0.10 -4.32 -1.12
N HIS A 5 0.95 -3.58 -0.41
CA HIS A 5 1.33 -3.93 0.96
C HIS A 5 0.14 -3.80 1.94
N ALA A 6 -0.70 -2.77 1.78
CA ALA A 6 -1.92 -2.60 2.56
C ALA A 6 -2.97 -3.67 2.26
N ALA A 7 -3.11 -4.04 0.99
CA ALA A 7 -3.97 -5.15 0.57
C ALA A 7 -3.47 -6.49 1.16
N LEU A 8 -2.16 -6.73 1.13
CA LEU A 8 -1.55 -7.93 1.71
C LEU A 8 -1.76 -7.99 3.23
N ALA A 9 -1.49 -6.91 3.96
CA ALA A 9 -1.70 -6.82 5.40
C ALA A 9 -3.16 -7.08 5.77
N PHE A 10 -4.10 -6.48 5.02
CA PHE A 10 -5.53 -6.75 5.17
C PHE A 10 -5.82 -8.24 5.01
N ALA A 11 -5.35 -8.86 3.92
CA ALA A 11 -5.67 -10.23 3.58
C ALA A 11 -5.12 -11.20 4.63
N LEU A 12 -3.85 -11.04 5.02
CA LEU A 12 -3.20 -11.87 6.03
C LEU A 12 -3.89 -11.77 7.38
N ALA A 13 -4.16 -10.55 7.86
CA ALA A 13 -4.75 -10.35 9.16
C ALA A 13 -6.22 -10.81 9.21
N ALA A 14 -7.02 -10.52 8.18
CA ALA A 14 -8.41 -10.99 8.10
C ALA A 14 -8.50 -12.51 8.02
N TRP A 15 -7.66 -13.13 7.18
CA TRP A 15 -7.64 -14.58 7.03
C TRP A 15 -7.19 -15.28 8.32
N ALA A 16 -6.11 -14.81 8.94
CA ALA A 16 -5.63 -15.34 10.21
C ALA A 16 -6.68 -15.18 11.33
N ALA A 17 -7.32 -14.02 11.43
CA ALA A 17 -8.40 -13.80 12.39
C ALA A 17 -9.58 -14.78 12.19
N ALA A 18 -9.96 -15.05 10.95
CA ALA A 18 -11.01 -16.01 10.63
C ALA A 18 -10.61 -17.45 11.02
N ILE A 19 -9.37 -17.88 10.73
CA ILE A 19 -8.84 -19.19 11.14
C ILE A 19 -8.84 -19.32 12.67
N LEU A 20 -8.54 -18.24 13.39
CA LEU A 20 -8.56 -18.19 14.85
C LEU A 20 -9.98 -18.15 15.45
N GLY A 21 -11.03 -18.31 14.63
CA GLY A 21 -12.41 -18.44 15.08
C GLY A 21 -13.12 -17.11 15.37
N LEU A 22 -12.57 -15.97 14.94
CA LEU A 22 -13.32 -14.71 15.00
C LEU A 22 -14.49 -14.74 14.02
N SER A 23 -15.59 -14.06 14.36
CA SER A 23 -16.69 -13.87 13.41
C SER A 23 -16.20 -13.15 12.15
N ARG A 24 -16.86 -13.39 11.02
CA ARG A 24 -16.49 -12.82 9.71
C ARG A 24 -16.37 -11.30 9.76
N GLU A 25 -17.29 -10.63 10.45
CA GLU A 25 -17.31 -9.18 10.63
C GLU A 25 -16.09 -8.70 11.42
N ARG A 26 -15.72 -9.41 12.49
CA ARG A 26 -14.54 -9.08 13.30
C ARG A 26 -13.24 -9.37 12.55
N ALA A 27 -13.17 -10.48 11.83
CA ALA A 27 -12.02 -10.80 10.97
C ALA A 27 -11.80 -9.71 9.92
N LEU A 28 -12.87 -9.27 9.25
CA LEU A 28 -12.80 -8.14 8.32
C LEU A 28 -12.35 -6.84 8.99
N ALA A 29 -12.87 -6.53 10.18
CA ALA A 29 -12.46 -5.33 10.92
C ALA A 29 -10.98 -5.36 11.32
N VAL A 30 -10.44 -6.52 11.73
CA VAL A 30 -9.01 -6.72 11.99
C VAL A 30 -8.20 -6.54 10.71
N GLY A 31 -8.66 -7.09 9.59
CA GLY A 31 -8.05 -6.86 8.27
C GLY A 31 -7.99 -5.38 7.91
N VAL A 32 -9.12 -4.66 8.04
CA VAL A 32 -9.18 -3.22 7.73
C VAL A 32 -8.20 -2.44 8.61
N ALA A 33 -8.12 -2.75 9.90
CA ALA A 33 -7.16 -2.13 10.80
C ALA A 33 -5.71 -2.42 10.37
N ALA A 34 -5.38 -3.66 10.03
CA ALA A 34 -4.03 -4.04 9.60
C ALA A 34 -3.64 -3.38 8.27
N GLY A 35 -4.53 -3.36 7.29
CA GLY A 35 -4.32 -2.65 6.03
C GLY A 35 -4.17 -1.14 6.23
N ALA A 36 -4.96 -0.54 7.13
CA ALA A 36 -4.82 0.87 7.46
C ALA A 36 -3.47 1.17 8.15
N PHE A 37 -3.03 0.33 9.09
CA PHE A 37 -1.70 0.47 9.71
C PHE A 37 -0.56 0.27 8.71
N ALA A 38 -0.72 -0.60 7.72
CA ALA A 38 0.27 -0.81 6.67
C ALA A 38 0.43 0.42 5.76
N ALA A 39 -0.63 1.23 5.61
CA ALA A 39 -0.60 2.49 4.85
C ALA A 39 -0.20 3.71 5.70
N VAL A 40 -0.02 3.56 7.02
CA VAL A 40 0.40 4.68 7.90
C VAL A 40 1.79 5.21 7.53
N PRO A 41 2.81 4.36 7.24
CA PRO A 41 4.09 4.83 6.74
C PRO A 41 3.96 5.76 5.53
N ASP A 42 3.10 5.44 4.54
CA ASP A 42 2.92 6.22 3.30
C ASP A 42 2.44 7.67 3.48
N VAL A 43 1.95 8.04 4.66
CA VAL A 43 1.49 9.41 4.91
C VAL A 43 2.67 10.40 4.85
N ASP A 44 3.91 9.93 4.99
CA ASP A 44 5.12 10.70 4.73
C ASP A 44 5.24 11.17 3.26
N MET A 45 4.59 10.52 2.30
CA MET A 45 4.42 11.02 0.92
C MET A 45 3.61 12.30 0.85
N GLY A 46 2.82 12.62 1.89
CA GLY A 46 2.20 13.94 2.03
C GLY A 46 3.23 15.07 2.04
N TYR A 47 4.48 14.81 2.43
CA TYR A 47 5.57 15.77 2.33
C TYR A 47 5.93 16.14 0.89
N ALA A 48 5.68 15.25 -0.08
CA ALA A 48 5.87 15.58 -1.49
C ALA A 48 4.96 16.74 -1.95
N VAL A 49 3.86 17.04 -1.23
CA VAL A 49 3.04 18.25 -1.40
C VAL A 49 3.74 19.53 -0.91
N VAL A 50 4.60 19.42 0.11
CA VAL A 50 5.44 20.53 0.59
C VAL A 50 6.61 20.76 -0.38
N GLY A 51 7.23 19.69 -0.90
CA GLY A 51 8.19 19.77 -2.01
C GLY A 51 7.59 20.43 -3.26
N LEU A 52 6.34 20.09 -3.56
CA LEU A 52 5.55 20.70 -4.64
C LEU A 52 5.36 22.21 -4.46
N ALA A 53 5.04 22.67 -3.24
CA ALA A 53 4.87 24.10 -2.98
C ALA A 53 6.17 24.91 -3.21
N ARG A 54 7.35 24.29 -3.01
CA ARG A 54 8.65 24.88 -3.37
C ARG A 54 8.93 24.80 -4.86
N ALA A 55 8.62 23.69 -5.52
CA ALA A 55 8.77 23.53 -6.97
C ALA A 55 8.00 24.59 -7.78
N PHE A 56 6.80 24.96 -7.31
CA PHE A 56 6.00 26.05 -7.89
C PHE A 56 6.70 27.42 -7.79
N GLN A 57 7.58 27.61 -6.81
CA GLN A 57 8.35 28.86 -6.66
C GLN A 57 9.58 28.87 -7.58
N ASP A 58 10.13 27.70 -7.92
CA ASP A 58 11.39 27.55 -8.67
C ASP A 58 11.18 27.22 -10.17
N GLY A 59 9.94 27.05 -10.64
CA GLY A 59 9.62 26.83 -12.06
C GLY A 59 9.91 25.43 -12.60
N GLY A 60 10.08 24.42 -11.73
CA GLY A 60 10.34 23.03 -12.10
C GLY A 60 9.11 22.27 -12.63
N SER A 61 9.35 21.12 -13.30
CA SER A 61 8.28 20.25 -13.79
C SER A 61 7.60 19.48 -12.63
N PHE A 62 6.27 19.53 -12.57
CA PHE A 62 5.42 19.03 -11.48
C PHE A 62 5.66 17.54 -11.10
N PRO A 63 5.77 16.59 -12.05
CA PRO A 63 5.87 15.17 -11.71
C PRO A 63 7.26 14.75 -11.18
N GLU A 64 8.33 15.41 -11.64
CA GLU A 64 9.72 15.02 -11.33
C GLU A 64 10.10 15.43 -9.90
N VAL A 65 9.79 16.66 -9.48
CA VAL A 65 10.14 17.18 -8.14
C VAL A 65 9.36 16.47 -7.03
N PHE A 66 8.08 16.13 -7.28
CA PHE A 66 7.26 15.34 -6.35
C PHE A 66 7.90 13.97 -6.08
N TRP A 67 8.36 13.29 -7.13
CA TRP A 67 8.95 11.95 -7.01
C TRP A 67 10.37 11.95 -6.44
N GLU A 68 11.20 12.92 -6.82
CA GLU A 68 12.56 13.05 -6.31
C GLU A 68 12.58 13.40 -4.81
N THR A 69 11.72 14.33 -4.38
CA THR A 69 11.59 14.72 -2.96
C THR A 69 10.97 13.62 -2.12
N GLY A 70 9.98 12.90 -2.66
CA GLY A 70 9.37 11.75 -2.00
C GLY A 70 10.39 10.65 -1.69
N ASN A 71 11.29 10.33 -2.62
CA ASN A 71 12.24 9.23 -2.46
C ASN A 71 13.27 9.42 -1.33
N VAL A 72 13.63 10.66 -0.98
CA VAL A 72 14.72 10.94 -0.04
C VAL A 72 14.27 10.84 1.42
N VAL A 73 13.05 11.27 1.75
CA VAL A 73 12.56 11.32 3.14
C VAL A 73 11.81 10.05 3.55
N HIS A 74 11.25 9.33 2.58
CA HIS A 74 10.29 8.23 2.76
C HIS A 74 10.90 6.89 3.19
N ARG A 75 12.23 6.72 3.18
CA ARG A 75 12.84 5.37 3.16
C ARG A 75 13.80 5.05 4.29
N GLY A 76 13.96 5.98 5.23
CA GLY A 76 14.66 5.74 6.50
C GLY A 76 13.67 5.30 7.58
N VAL A 77 13.25 6.24 8.41
CA VAL A 77 12.55 5.98 9.68
C VAL A 77 11.24 5.19 9.53
N THR A 78 10.44 5.46 8.50
CA THR A 78 9.12 4.84 8.27
C THR A 78 9.20 3.42 7.70
N HIS A 79 10.34 3.03 7.12
CA HIS A 79 10.59 1.71 6.53
C HIS A 79 11.48 0.79 7.41
N SER A 80 11.82 1.22 8.62
CA SER A 80 12.58 0.42 9.58
C SER A 80 11.70 -0.60 10.29
N LEU A 81 12.14 -1.86 10.37
CA LEU A 81 11.49 -2.90 11.17
C LEU A 81 11.66 -2.64 12.68
N LEU A 82 12.75 -2.00 13.09
CA LEU A 82 12.99 -1.67 14.51
C LEU A 82 12.07 -0.52 14.96
N VAL A 83 12.10 0.59 14.22
CA VAL A 83 11.23 1.75 14.52
C VAL A 83 9.77 1.35 14.31
N GLY A 84 9.46 0.62 13.23
CA GLY A 84 8.14 0.06 12.95
C GLY A 84 7.64 -0.86 14.06
N GLY A 85 8.47 -1.77 14.58
CA GLY A 85 8.09 -2.69 15.65
C GLY A 85 7.80 -1.97 16.98
N VAL A 86 8.63 -0.99 17.34
CA VAL A 86 8.42 -0.15 18.53
C VAL A 86 7.13 0.67 18.37
N THR A 87 6.97 1.37 17.25
CA THR A 87 5.81 2.25 17.01
C THR A 87 4.51 1.46 16.91
N ALA A 88 4.49 0.32 16.21
CA ALA A 88 3.35 -0.59 16.17
C ALA A 88 2.93 -1.07 17.57
N THR A 89 3.92 -1.40 18.42
CA THR A 89 3.67 -1.78 19.80
C THR A 89 3.04 -0.64 20.59
N LEU A 90 3.58 0.57 20.46
CA LEU A 90 3.06 1.75 21.14
C LEU A 90 1.64 2.13 20.65
N PHE A 91 1.35 2.03 19.35
CA PHE A 91 -0.02 2.18 18.83
C PHE A 91 -0.98 1.15 19.43
N GLY A 92 -0.55 -0.10 19.53
CA GLY A 92 -1.31 -1.15 20.23
C GLY A 92 -1.54 -0.84 21.70
N LEU A 93 -0.54 -0.30 22.42
CA LEU A 93 -0.66 0.10 23.82
C LEU A 93 -1.67 1.25 24.02
N VAL A 94 -1.78 2.18 23.06
CA VAL A 94 -2.80 3.24 23.09
C VAL A 94 -4.22 2.68 23.05
N ALA A 95 -4.41 1.46 22.53
CA ALA A 95 -5.70 0.78 22.53
C ALA A 95 -6.14 0.30 23.93
N TYR A 96 -5.21 0.12 24.87
CA TYR A 96 -5.49 -0.26 26.25
C TYR A 96 -6.02 0.92 27.09
N ARG A 97 -6.19 0.72 28.40
CA ARG A 97 -6.61 1.74 29.37
C ARG A 97 -5.56 1.91 30.48
N GLY A 98 -5.64 3.01 31.22
CA GLY A 98 -4.79 3.27 32.38
C GLY A 98 -3.31 3.40 32.03
N ARG A 99 -2.44 2.75 32.82
CA ARG A 99 -0.98 2.86 32.71
C ARG A 99 -0.43 2.43 31.35
N LEU A 100 -1.02 1.42 30.71
CA LEU A 100 -0.57 0.96 29.39
C LEU A 100 -0.85 2.00 28.29
N ARG A 101 -2.01 2.66 28.33
CA ARG A 101 -2.31 3.76 27.41
C ARG A 101 -1.36 4.94 27.62
N LEU A 102 -1.09 5.27 28.88
CA LEU A 102 -0.14 6.32 29.22
C LEU A 102 1.25 5.99 28.69
N ALA A 103 1.73 4.75 28.88
CA ALA A 103 3.01 4.29 28.34
C ALA A 103 3.06 4.38 26.80
N GLY A 104 1.99 3.98 26.11
CA GLY A 104 1.88 4.14 24.66
C GLY A 104 1.98 5.59 24.20
N VAL A 105 1.22 6.50 24.82
CA VAL A 105 1.24 7.94 24.49
C VAL A 105 2.60 8.56 24.80
N VAL A 106 3.13 8.34 26.00
CA VAL A 106 4.44 8.87 26.41
C VAL A 106 5.53 8.35 25.48
N GLY A 107 5.54 7.06 25.17
CA GLY A 107 6.51 6.47 24.24
C GLY A 107 6.47 7.09 22.85
N LEU A 108 5.28 7.32 22.29
CA LEU A 108 5.12 7.98 20.98
C LEU A 108 5.62 9.43 21.02
N CYS A 109 5.29 10.18 22.06
CA CYS A 109 5.80 11.54 22.26
C CYS A 109 7.32 11.56 22.41
N SER A 110 7.90 10.61 23.15
CA SER A 110 9.34 10.48 23.33
C SER A 110 10.06 10.16 22.01
N LEU A 111 9.47 9.34 21.13
CA LEU A 111 10.03 9.08 19.80
C LEU A 111 10.09 10.35 18.95
N VAL A 112 9.00 11.14 18.92
CA VAL A 112 8.95 12.41 18.18
C VAL A 112 9.96 13.41 18.73
N VAL A 113 9.98 13.63 20.05
CA VAL A 113 10.89 14.60 20.68
C VAL A 113 12.35 14.17 20.55
N GLY A 114 12.62 12.87 20.70
CA GLY A 114 13.95 12.29 20.55
C GLY A 114 14.49 12.35 19.11
N ALA A 115 13.60 12.39 18.10
CA ALA A 115 14.01 12.52 16.70
C ALA A 115 14.60 13.90 16.37
N ILE A 116 14.14 14.98 17.03
CA ILE A 116 14.58 16.35 16.73
C ILE A 116 16.11 16.53 16.82
N PRO A 117 16.79 16.19 17.94
CA PRO A 117 18.23 16.42 18.05
C PRO A 117 19.08 15.45 17.20
N VAL A 118 18.51 14.31 16.76
CA VAL A 118 19.25 13.27 16.03
C VAL A 118 19.10 13.44 14.52
N LEU A 119 17.89 13.76 14.06
CA LEU A 119 17.51 13.75 12.65
C LEU A 119 17.24 15.16 12.12
N GLY A 120 16.81 16.08 12.98
CA GLY A 120 16.42 17.42 12.59
C GLY A 120 14.90 17.62 12.60
N TRP A 121 14.50 18.86 12.31
CA TRP A 121 13.10 19.29 12.39
C TRP A 121 12.20 18.70 11.30
N LEU A 122 12.77 18.42 10.13
CA LEU A 122 12.01 17.91 9.00
C LEU A 122 11.51 16.47 9.28
N GLU A 123 12.43 15.59 9.66
CA GLU A 123 12.20 14.19 9.98
C GLU A 123 11.30 14.07 11.22
N ALA A 124 11.48 14.94 12.21
CA ALA A 124 10.59 15.02 13.36
C ALA A 124 9.15 15.40 12.95
N THR A 125 8.98 16.30 11.96
CA THR A 125 7.66 16.67 11.44
C THR A 125 7.01 15.49 10.72
N VAL A 126 7.76 14.74 9.91
CA VAL A 126 7.28 13.51 9.27
C VAL A 126 6.88 12.47 10.33
N MET A 127 7.68 12.30 11.38
CA MET A 127 7.36 11.43 12.51
C MET A 127 6.06 11.85 13.20
N VAL A 128 5.78 13.16 13.38
CA VAL A 128 4.51 13.64 13.93
C VAL A 128 3.33 13.18 13.08
N ILE A 129 3.42 13.33 11.76
CA ILE A 129 2.36 12.94 10.82
C ILE A 129 2.14 11.43 10.87
N PHE A 130 3.22 10.65 10.82
CA PHE A 130 3.21 9.19 10.97
C PHE A 130 2.54 8.75 12.29
N VAL A 131 2.95 9.34 13.42
CA VAL A 131 2.37 9.06 14.74
C VAL A 131 0.89 9.44 14.79
N ALA A 132 0.51 10.60 14.24
CA ALA A 132 -0.87 11.06 14.21
C ALA A 132 -1.76 10.11 13.39
N ALA A 133 -1.29 9.67 12.22
CA ALA A 133 -2.00 8.70 11.38
C ALA A 133 -2.16 7.35 12.09
N GLY A 134 -1.09 6.81 12.69
CA GLY A 134 -1.16 5.56 13.45
C GLY A 134 -2.09 5.66 14.68
N LEU A 135 -2.09 6.79 15.38
CA LEU A 135 -3.05 7.06 16.47
C LEU A 135 -4.49 7.10 15.96
N ALA A 136 -4.74 7.74 14.81
CA ALA A 136 -6.08 7.76 14.21
C ALA A 136 -6.57 6.33 13.91
N VAL A 137 -5.73 5.48 13.32
CA VAL A 137 -6.05 4.06 13.06
C VAL A 137 -6.30 3.30 14.38
N ALA A 138 -5.46 3.50 15.41
CA ALA A 138 -5.62 2.85 16.70
C ALA A 138 -6.93 3.26 17.41
N LEU A 139 -7.30 4.54 17.36
CA LEU A 139 -8.53 5.06 17.96
C LEU A 139 -9.77 4.60 17.19
N THR A 140 -9.73 4.63 15.85
CA THR A 140 -10.80 4.11 15.00
C THR A 140 -11.00 2.60 15.22
N SER A 141 -9.91 1.85 15.39
CA SER A 141 -9.97 0.41 15.74
C SER A 141 -10.77 0.14 17.02
N ARG A 142 -10.58 0.99 18.05
CA ARG A 142 -11.36 0.90 19.29
C ARG A 142 -12.82 1.27 19.06
N TRP A 143 -13.09 2.29 18.25
CA TRP A 143 -14.45 2.71 17.90
C TRP A 143 -15.20 1.60 17.13
N MET A 144 -14.48 0.84 16.29
CA MET A 144 -14.98 -0.37 15.64
C MET A 144 -15.14 -1.57 16.60
N GLY A 145 -14.85 -1.41 17.89
CA GLY A 145 -15.02 -2.46 18.90
C GLY A 145 -13.91 -3.53 18.89
N LEU A 146 -12.76 -3.28 18.24
CA LEU A 146 -11.62 -4.20 18.31
C LEU A 146 -11.03 -4.22 19.71
N SER A 147 -10.64 -5.42 20.16
CA SER A 147 -9.95 -5.57 21.44
C SER A 147 -8.53 -4.97 21.35
N PRO A 148 -7.94 -4.52 22.46
CA PRO A 148 -6.59 -3.95 22.43
C PRO A 148 -5.53 -4.93 21.89
N ARG A 149 -5.70 -6.24 22.13
CA ARG A 149 -4.84 -7.29 21.56
C ARG A 149 -4.98 -7.39 20.04
N ALA A 150 -6.22 -7.31 19.53
CA ALA A 150 -6.47 -7.32 18.09
C ALA A 150 -5.89 -6.06 17.42
N THR A 151 -6.03 -4.88 18.03
CA THR A 151 -5.40 -3.65 17.53
C THR A 151 -3.88 -3.73 17.52
N LEU A 152 -3.26 -4.27 18.59
CA LEU A 152 -1.82 -4.50 18.64
C LEU A 152 -1.35 -5.46 17.54
N ALA A 153 -2.04 -6.59 17.37
CA ALA A 153 -1.71 -7.55 16.31
C ALA A 153 -1.86 -6.93 14.91
N ALA A 154 -2.94 -6.18 14.68
CA ALA A 154 -3.15 -5.46 13.42
C ALA A 154 -2.06 -4.41 13.17
N ALA A 155 -1.64 -3.65 14.19
CA ALA A 155 -0.55 -2.69 14.08
C ALA A 155 0.78 -3.37 13.74
N LEU A 156 1.10 -4.48 14.40
CA LEU A 156 2.32 -5.25 14.13
C LEU A 156 2.31 -5.81 12.71
N VAL A 157 1.22 -6.48 12.28
CA VAL A 157 1.11 -7.01 10.92
C VAL A 157 1.19 -5.89 9.89
N GLY A 158 0.44 -4.80 10.09
CA GLY A 158 0.39 -3.68 9.16
C GLY A 158 1.75 -3.02 8.99
N VAL A 159 2.28 -2.44 10.06
CA VAL A 159 3.52 -1.66 10.02
C VAL A 159 4.73 -2.52 9.65
N LEU A 160 4.84 -3.75 10.17
CA LEU A 160 6.02 -4.59 9.86
C LEU A 160 5.97 -5.19 8.46
N SER A 161 4.79 -5.34 7.85
CA SER A 161 4.70 -5.81 6.46
C SER A 161 5.01 -4.72 5.43
N HIS A 162 4.91 -3.45 5.82
CA HIS A 162 5.05 -2.31 4.92
C HIS A 162 6.40 -2.26 4.18
N PRO A 163 7.58 -2.38 4.86
CA PRO A 163 8.87 -2.20 4.19
C PRO A 163 9.14 -3.19 3.06
N PHE A 164 8.57 -4.40 3.15
CA PHE A 164 8.74 -5.45 2.15
C PHE A 164 8.14 -5.07 0.80
N GLY A 165 7.20 -4.13 0.76
CA GLY A 165 6.66 -3.60 -0.48
C GLY A 165 7.71 -2.86 -1.32
N ASP A 166 8.73 -2.30 -0.68
CA ASP A 166 9.71 -1.47 -1.37
C ASP A 166 10.94 -2.24 -1.86
N MET A 167 11.08 -3.51 -1.46
CA MET A 167 12.20 -4.38 -1.86
C MET A 167 12.38 -4.54 -3.37
N PHE A 168 11.30 -4.44 -4.16
CA PHE A 168 11.30 -4.64 -5.61
C PHE A 168 11.13 -3.35 -6.42
N THR A 169 11.03 -2.19 -5.75
CA THR A 169 10.76 -0.91 -6.42
C THR A 169 12.00 -0.02 -6.44
N GLY A 170 12.05 1.13 -5.75
CA GLY A 170 13.16 2.08 -5.87
C GLY A 170 14.47 1.61 -5.21
N THR A 171 15.09 2.45 -4.40
CA THR A 171 16.15 2.04 -3.45
C THR A 171 15.65 1.01 -2.43
N ALA A 172 16.55 0.13 -1.97
CA ALA A 172 16.23 -0.85 -0.93
C ALA A 172 15.96 -0.16 0.42
N PRO A 173 14.97 -0.63 1.20
CA PRO A 173 14.66 -0.05 2.50
C PRO A 173 15.75 -0.33 3.54
N GLU A 174 16.00 0.63 4.42
CA GLU A 174 16.92 0.48 5.56
C GLU A 174 16.23 -0.27 6.72
N LEU A 175 16.06 -1.59 6.54
CA LEU A 175 15.26 -2.44 7.43
C LEU A 175 15.68 -2.39 8.91
N LEU A 176 16.95 -2.11 9.21
CA LEU A 176 17.51 -2.06 10.57
C LEU A 176 17.87 -0.65 11.05
N TYR A 177 17.47 0.39 10.33
CA TYR A 177 17.67 1.77 10.76
C TYR A 177 17.20 1.98 12.22
N PRO A 178 17.94 2.69 13.08
CA PRO A 178 19.13 3.51 12.78
C PRO A 178 20.46 2.76 12.88
N LEU A 179 20.46 1.42 12.94
CA LEU A 179 21.69 0.66 12.89
C LEU A 179 22.26 0.72 11.48
N ASP A 180 23.57 0.99 11.37
CA ASP A 180 24.31 0.98 10.10
C ASP A 180 24.57 -0.46 9.61
N VAL A 181 23.48 -1.20 9.38
CA VAL A 181 23.48 -2.60 8.96
C VAL A 181 22.55 -2.76 7.76
N HIS A 182 23.15 -2.95 6.59
CA HIS A 182 22.42 -3.13 5.34
C HIS A 182 22.19 -4.62 5.04
N LEU A 183 20.97 -5.11 5.28
CA LEU A 183 20.57 -6.48 4.93
C LEU A 183 20.35 -6.66 3.41
N LEU A 184 19.94 -5.58 2.74
CA LEU A 184 19.68 -5.54 1.30
C LEU A 184 20.48 -4.37 0.72
N PRO A 185 21.70 -4.61 0.21
CA PRO A 185 22.54 -3.53 -0.31
C PRO A 185 21.95 -2.89 -1.59
N GLN A 186 21.09 -3.63 -2.30
CA GLN A 186 20.38 -3.18 -3.48
C GLN A 186 18.97 -3.76 -3.48
N ARG A 187 18.07 -3.17 -4.28
CA ARG A 187 16.74 -3.74 -4.51
C ARG A 187 16.83 -5.14 -5.09
N LEU A 188 15.83 -5.96 -4.82
CA LEU A 188 15.69 -7.28 -5.44
C LEU A 188 15.20 -7.12 -6.87
N LEU A 189 16.01 -7.57 -7.82
CA LEU A 189 15.66 -7.57 -9.24
C LEU A 189 14.93 -8.87 -9.59
N LEU A 190 13.72 -8.75 -10.13
CA LEU A 190 12.97 -9.87 -10.70
C LEU A 190 13.45 -10.22 -12.12
N SER A 191 14.05 -9.26 -12.81
CA SER A 191 14.63 -9.41 -14.14
C SER A 191 15.75 -8.39 -14.33
N SER A 192 16.73 -8.71 -15.18
CA SER A 192 17.73 -7.74 -15.67
C SER A 192 17.13 -6.77 -16.69
N ASP A 193 16.04 -7.15 -17.35
CA ASP A 193 15.27 -6.28 -18.23
C ASP A 193 14.44 -5.29 -17.39
N PRO A 194 14.62 -3.96 -17.55
CA PRO A 194 13.93 -2.96 -16.74
C PRO A 194 12.41 -2.97 -16.88
N THR A 195 11.89 -3.34 -18.05
CA THR A 195 10.45 -3.41 -18.32
C THR A 195 9.86 -4.68 -17.72
N LEU A 196 10.49 -5.84 -17.91
CA LEU A 196 10.05 -7.08 -17.26
C LEU A 196 10.15 -6.98 -15.73
N HIS A 197 11.14 -6.27 -15.20
CA HIS A 197 11.23 -6.01 -13.77
C HIS A 197 10.04 -5.17 -13.27
N LEU A 198 9.70 -4.06 -13.94
CA LEU A 198 8.50 -3.27 -13.62
C LEU A 198 7.23 -4.13 -13.68
N LEU A 199 7.05 -4.89 -14.76
CA LEU A 199 5.87 -5.74 -14.96
C LEU A 199 5.78 -6.84 -13.91
N GLY A 200 6.91 -7.43 -13.52
CA GLY A 200 6.97 -8.41 -12.42
C GLY A 200 6.58 -7.80 -11.08
N THR A 201 7.12 -6.62 -10.76
CA THR A 201 6.79 -5.91 -9.51
C THR A 201 5.32 -5.49 -9.48
N PHE A 202 4.77 -5.01 -10.60
CA PHE A 202 3.33 -4.75 -10.73
C PHE A 202 2.48 -6.02 -10.58
N GLY A 203 2.96 -7.15 -11.08
CA GLY A 203 2.32 -8.47 -10.89
C GLY A 203 2.25 -8.89 -9.42
N LEU A 204 3.28 -8.60 -8.61
CA LEU A 204 3.24 -8.83 -7.17
C LEU A 204 2.20 -7.94 -6.48
N GLU A 205 2.10 -6.66 -6.85
CA GLU A 205 1.04 -5.77 -6.36
C GLU A 205 -0.36 -6.29 -6.72
N LEU A 206 -0.58 -6.66 -7.99
CA LEU A 206 -1.85 -7.23 -8.43
C LEU A 206 -2.21 -8.50 -7.68
N THR A 207 -1.23 -9.36 -7.41
CA THR A 207 -1.44 -10.61 -6.66
C THR A 207 -1.90 -10.32 -5.23
N ALA A 208 -1.28 -9.34 -4.56
CA ALA A 208 -1.71 -8.92 -3.22
C ALA A 208 -3.14 -8.35 -3.21
N ILE A 209 -3.49 -7.55 -4.22
CA ILE A 209 -4.85 -6.99 -4.37
C ILE A 209 -5.87 -8.10 -4.64
N TRP A 210 -5.56 -9.06 -5.50
CA TRP A 210 -6.40 -10.23 -5.74
C TRP A 210 -6.60 -11.08 -4.49
N LEU A 211 -5.54 -11.29 -3.70
CA LEU A 211 -5.62 -12.02 -2.44
C LEU A 211 -6.56 -11.30 -1.46
N ALA A 212 -6.45 -9.98 -1.32
CA ALA A 212 -7.35 -9.18 -0.50
C ALA A 212 -8.81 -9.27 -0.97
N ALA A 213 -9.05 -9.15 -2.27
CA ALA A 213 -10.38 -9.29 -2.86
C ALA A 213 -10.97 -10.69 -2.61
N ALA A 214 -10.16 -11.74 -2.77
CA ALA A 214 -10.56 -13.12 -2.52
C ALA A 214 -10.91 -13.36 -1.05
N VAL A 215 -10.07 -12.92 -0.11
CA VAL A 215 -10.33 -13.01 1.34
C VAL A 215 -11.60 -12.23 1.70
N TYR A 216 -11.74 -10.99 1.22
CA TYR A 216 -12.93 -10.18 1.47
C TYR A 216 -14.22 -10.88 0.99
N LEU A 217 -14.22 -11.39 -0.25
CA LEU A 217 -15.40 -12.06 -0.80
C LEU A 217 -15.67 -13.40 -0.09
N HIS A 218 -14.63 -14.18 0.19
CA HIS A 218 -14.77 -15.45 0.92
C HIS A 218 -15.39 -15.24 2.30
N LEU A 219 -14.91 -14.27 3.08
CA LEU A 219 -15.49 -13.95 4.40
C LEU A 219 -16.93 -13.41 4.30
N ASN A 220 -17.32 -12.87 3.15
CA ASN A 220 -18.71 -12.50 2.87
C ASN A 220 -19.56 -13.67 2.31
N GLY A 221 -19.02 -14.89 2.23
CA GLY A 221 -19.71 -16.06 1.65
C GLY A 221 -19.93 -15.93 0.13
N ARG A 222 -19.01 -15.28 -0.57
CA ARG A 222 -19.10 -14.98 -2.00
C ARG A 222 -17.91 -15.55 -2.77
N HIS A 223 -18.12 -15.83 -4.05
CA HIS A 223 -17.08 -16.34 -4.95
C HIS A 223 -16.61 -15.26 -5.93
N VAL A 224 -15.30 -15.17 -6.16
CA VAL A 224 -14.65 -14.14 -7.00
C VAL A 224 -15.21 -14.14 -8.42
N LEU A 225 -15.28 -15.30 -9.06
CA LEU A 225 -15.73 -15.42 -10.46
C LEU A 225 -17.18 -14.97 -10.67
N GLY A 226 -18.00 -14.94 -9.62
CA GLY A 226 -19.38 -14.46 -9.70
C GLY A 226 -19.49 -12.94 -9.89
N TYR A 227 -18.38 -12.20 -9.79
CA TYR A 227 -18.31 -10.75 -9.93
C TYR A 227 -17.47 -10.28 -11.12
N VAL A 228 -16.83 -11.20 -11.85
CA VAL A 228 -16.04 -10.87 -13.05
C VAL A 228 -16.98 -10.82 -14.25
N HIS A 229 -17.14 -9.63 -14.84
CA HIS A 229 -17.92 -9.47 -16.06
C HIS A 229 -17.07 -9.77 -17.31
N ARG A 230 -17.68 -10.29 -18.38
CA ARG A 230 -17.00 -10.55 -19.67
C ARG A 230 -16.30 -9.31 -20.27
N ARG A 231 -16.72 -8.12 -19.87
CA ARG A 231 -16.14 -6.84 -20.31
C ARG A 231 -14.69 -6.64 -19.86
N ALA A 232 -14.22 -7.39 -18.86
CA ALA A 232 -12.81 -7.41 -18.49
C ALA A 232 -11.88 -7.72 -19.69
N VAL A 233 -12.37 -8.47 -20.70
CA VAL A 233 -11.65 -8.77 -21.93
C VAL A 233 -11.27 -7.52 -22.73
N LEU A 234 -11.96 -6.38 -22.56
CA LEU A 234 -11.57 -5.10 -23.19
C LEU A 234 -10.16 -4.67 -22.77
N GLY A 235 -9.67 -5.15 -21.61
CA GLY A 235 -8.30 -4.95 -21.18
C GLY A 235 -7.26 -5.45 -22.18
N ALA A 236 -7.59 -6.47 -22.98
CA ALA A 236 -6.66 -7.04 -23.97
C ALA A 236 -6.26 -6.04 -25.05
N GLY A 237 -7.06 -5.00 -25.30
CA GLY A 237 -6.71 -3.93 -26.25
C GLY A 237 -5.46 -3.14 -25.83
N TYR A 238 -5.08 -3.19 -24.55
CA TYR A 238 -3.89 -2.50 -24.02
C TYR A 238 -2.58 -3.03 -24.63
N VAL A 239 -2.58 -4.21 -25.25
CA VAL A 239 -1.42 -4.71 -26.02
C VAL A 239 -0.94 -3.71 -27.08
N GLY A 240 -1.84 -2.89 -27.65
CA GLY A 240 -1.47 -1.86 -28.62
C GLY A 240 -0.51 -0.79 -28.06
N ALA A 241 -0.49 -0.60 -26.73
CA ALA A 241 0.43 0.31 -26.07
C ALA A 241 1.90 -0.08 -26.27
N VAL A 242 2.20 -1.38 -26.45
CA VAL A 242 3.57 -1.87 -26.75
C VAL A 242 4.13 -1.25 -28.02
N LEU A 243 3.28 -0.94 -29.00
CA LEU A 243 3.69 -0.37 -30.29
C LEU A 243 3.65 1.17 -30.28
N ALA A 244 2.85 1.77 -29.41
CA ALA A 244 2.58 3.20 -29.41
C ALA A 244 3.40 3.98 -28.37
N LEU A 245 3.89 3.30 -27.33
CA LEU A 245 4.59 3.92 -26.20
C LEU A 245 5.96 3.27 -26.01
N PRO A 246 6.96 4.03 -25.51
CA PRO A 246 8.23 3.45 -25.12
C PRO A 246 8.03 2.43 -23.98
N PRO A 247 8.82 1.34 -23.93
CA PRO A 247 8.74 0.36 -22.86
C PRO A 247 8.90 1.01 -21.49
N PRO A 248 7.95 0.79 -20.57
CA PRO A 248 7.96 1.46 -19.28
C PRO A 248 9.02 0.84 -18.38
N THR A 249 9.59 1.65 -17.51
CA THR A 249 10.56 1.23 -16.48
C THR A 249 10.16 1.83 -15.13
N LEU A 250 10.84 1.45 -14.04
CA LEU A 250 10.54 2.00 -12.72
C LEU A 250 10.67 3.54 -12.65
N SER A 251 11.60 4.15 -13.40
CA SER A 251 11.83 5.61 -13.37
C SER A 251 10.67 6.43 -13.94
N VAL A 252 9.86 5.84 -14.82
CA VAL A 252 8.67 6.45 -15.43
C VAL A 252 7.43 5.57 -15.26
N SER A 253 7.40 4.81 -14.15
CA SER A 253 6.36 3.81 -13.86
C SER A 253 4.95 4.40 -13.84
N TYR A 254 4.80 5.68 -13.48
CA TYR A 254 3.53 6.36 -13.42
C TYR A 254 2.80 6.41 -14.78
N HIS A 255 3.51 6.49 -15.92
CA HIS A 255 2.89 6.43 -17.25
C HIS A 255 2.17 5.10 -17.48
N PHE A 256 2.83 3.99 -17.13
CA PHE A 256 2.25 2.65 -17.24
C PHE A 256 1.10 2.48 -16.25
N VAL A 257 1.32 2.81 -14.98
CA VAL A 257 0.32 2.62 -13.92
C VAL A 257 -0.95 3.41 -14.19
N PHE A 258 -0.86 4.70 -14.55
CA PHE A 258 -2.06 5.49 -14.82
C PHE A 258 -2.81 5.01 -16.07
N SER A 259 -2.10 4.63 -17.13
CA SER A 259 -2.74 4.16 -18.36
C SER A 259 -3.40 2.79 -18.19
N VAL A 260 -2.76 1.84 -17.48
CA VAL A 260 -3.37 0.52 -17.22
C VAL A 260 -4.56 0.63 -16.25
N LEU A 261 -4.51 1.53 -15.26
CA LEU A 261 -5.65 1.78 -14.37
C LEU A 261 -6.83 2.42 -15.11
N ALA A 262 -6.57 3.29 -16.09
CA ALA A 262 -7.62 3.85 -16.95
C ALA A 262 -8.38 2.75 -17.73
N VAL A 263 -7.69 1.70 -18.16
CA VAL A 263 -8.32 0.52 -18.78
C VAL A 263 -9.26 -0.20 -17.81
N GLY A 264 -8.90 -0.25 -16.53
CA GLY A 264 -9.77 -0.74 -15.46
C GLY A 264 -11.10 0.01 -15.35
N LEU A 265 -11.09 1.33 -15.62
CA LEU A 265 -12.31 2.15 -15.69
C LEU A 265 -13.11 1.85 -16.96
N VAL A 266 -12.45 1.74 -18.12
CA VAL A 266 -13.11 1.44 -19.42
C VAL A 266 -13.86 0.11 -19.39
N GLY A 267 -13.34 -0.90 -18.68
CA GLY A 267 -14.03 -2.19 -18.49
C GLY A 267 -15.41 -2.09 -17.81
N VAL A 268 -15.75 -0.92 -17.24
CA VAL A 268 -16.96 -0.65 -16.46
C VAL A 268 -17.94 0.31 -17.17
N VAL A 269 -17.49 1.07 -18.19
CA VAL A 269 -18.18 2.25 -18.75
C VAL A 269 -19.58 1.99 -19.33
N ASP A 270 -19.90 0.75 -19.75
CA ASP A 270 -21.19 0.40 -20.38
C ASP A 270 -21.96 -0.68 -19.61
N LEU A 271 -21.74 -0.81 -18.29
CA LEU A 271 -22.73 -1.49 -17.44
C LEU A 271 -23.97 -0.59 -17.35
N PRO A 272 -25.21 -1.12 -17.38
CA PRO A 272 -26.40 -0.32 -17.09
C PRO A 272 -26.13 0.42 -15.79
N VAL A 273 -26.16 1.77 -15.84
CA VAL A 273 -25.58 2.70 -14.87
C VAL A 273 -25.40 2.02 -13.51
N PRO A 274 -24.18 1.55 -13.17
CA PRO A 274 -24.02 0.70 -12.01
C PRO A 274 -24.53 1.45 -10.79
N ASP A 275 -25.53 0.88 -10.10
CA ASP A 275 -26.04 1.48 -8.88
C ASP A 275 -24.96 1.37 -7.81
N LEU A 276 -24.11 2.39 -7.69
CA LEU A 276 -23.02 2.42 -6.72
C LEU A 276 -23.52 2.47 -5.27
N ARG A 277 -24.82 2.66 -5.04
CA ARG A 277 -25.43 2.49 -3.71
C ARG A 277 -25.51 1.01 -3.35
N SER A 278 -25.70 0.13 -4.34
CA SER A 278 -25.72 -1.32 -4.15
C SER A 278 -24.31 -1.87 -3.87
N PRO A 279 -24.10 -2.55 -2.72
CA PRO A 279 -22.84 -3.24 -2.43
C PRO A 279 -22.48 -4.30 -3.47
N LYS A 280 -23.49 -4.96 -4.07
CA LYS A 280 -23.28 -5.98 -5.11
C LYS A 280 -22.71 -5.35 -6.38
N SER A 281 -23.27 -4.20 -6.79
CA SER A 281 -22.80 -3.44 -7.94
C SER A 281 -21.37 -2.94 -7.74
N ARG A 282 -21.07 -2.31 -6.59
CA ARG A 282 -19.71 -1.84 -6.26
C ARG A 282 -18.67 -2.96 -6.31
N ARG A 283 -18.98 -4.14 -5.76
CA ARG A 283 -18.11 -5.33 -5.83
C ARG A 283 -17.90 -5.79 -7.28
N GLY A 284 -18.96 -5.82 -8.08
CA GLY A 284 -18.90 -6.19 -9.49
C GLY A 284 -18.01 -5.25 -10.30
N VAL A 285 -18.18 -3.94 -10.10
CA VAL A 285 -17.34 -2.89 -10.70
C VAL A 285 -15.87 -3.07 -10.31
N ALA A 286 -15.57 -3.19 -9.01
CA ALA A 286 -14.20 -3.30 -8.53
C ALA A 286 -13.50 -4.58 -9.03
N VAL A 287 -14.15 -5.73 -8.95
CA VAL A 287 -13.58 -7.02 -9.38
C VAL A 287 -13.44 -7.09 -10.90
N THR A 288 -14.39 -6.52 -11.65
CA THR A 288 -14.29 -6.44 -13.12
C THR A 288 -13.16 -5.49 -13.56
N GLY A 289 -13.02 -4.33 -12.91
CA GLY A 289 -11.91 -3.42 -13.18
C GLY A 289 -10.56 -4.07 -12.87
N LEU A 290 -10.43 -4.75 -11.74
CA LEU A 290 -9.21 -5.50 -11.38
C LEU A 290 -8.89 -6.60 -12.40
N ALA A 291 -9.91 -7.32 -12.88
CA ALA A 291 -9.75 -8.31 -13.95
C ALA A 291 -9.32 -7.67 -15.28
N ALA A 292 -9.88 -6.51 -15.65
CA ALA A 292 -9.49 -5.78 -16.85
C ALA A 292 -8.02 -5.34 -16.78
N VAL A 293 -7.57 -4.78 -15.65
CA VAL A 293 -6.17 -4.42 -15.40
C VAL A 293 -5.26 -5.65 -15.49
N THR A 294 -5.68 -6.79 -14.92
CA THR A 294 -4.91 -8.05 -14.97
C THR A 294 -4.76 -8.56 -16.40
N ILE A 295 -5.83 -8.52 -17.19
CA ILE A 295 -5.78 -8.91 -18.60
C ILE A 295 -4.88 -7.94 -19.38
N ALA A 296 -5.04 -6.63 -19.19
CA ALA A 296 -4.20 -5.62 -19.82
C ALA A 296 -2.71 -5.87 -19.54
N TRP A 297 -2.36 -6.08 -18.28
CA TRP A 297 -1.00 -6.42 -17.83
C TRP A 297 -0.47 -7.69 -18.50
N LEU A 298 -1.24 -8.80 -18.50
CA LEU A 298 -0.84 -10.05 -19.16
C LEU A 298 -0.62 -9.86 -20.66
N THR A 299 -1.55 -9.18 -21.33
CA THR A 299 -1.42 -8.94 -22.78
C THR A 299 -0.28 -8.01 -23.13
N TYR A 300 0.04 -7.03 -22.27
CA TYR A 300 1.21 -6.19 -22.42
C TYR A 300 2.50 -7.01 -22.31
N ILE A 301 2.61 -7.90 -21.30
CA ILE A 301 3.76 -8.82 -21.17
C ILE A 301 3.93 -9.66 -22.43
N VAL A 302 2.86 -10.30 -22.90
CA VAL A 302 2.92 -11.14 -24.10
C VAL A 302 3.32 -10.32 -25.33
N GLY A 303 2.71 -9.16 -25.54
CA GLY A 303 3.05 -8.28 -26.65
C GLY A 303 4.49 -7.78 -26.61
N TYR A 304 4.98 -7.41 -25.42
CA TYR A 304 6.35 -7.00 -25.21
C TYR A 304 7.34 -8.12 -25.56
N LEU A 305 7.12 -9.34 -25.06
CA LEU A 305 7.98 -10.50 -25.34
C LEU A 305 7.99 -10.93 -26.82
N LEU A 306 6.96 -10.58 -27.58
CA LEU A 306 6.89 -10.91 -29.02
C LEU A 306 7.62 -9.88 -29.91
N VAL A 307 7.88 -8.67 -29.40
CA VAL A 307 8.47 -7.56 -30.15
C VAL A 307 9.87 -7.19 -29.65
N ALA A 308 10.21 -7.56 -28.41
CA ALA A 308 11.51 -7.32 -27.77
C ALA A 308 12.61 -8.28 -28.24
#